data_AF-A0AAV1A420-F1
#
_entry.id   AF-A0AAV1A420-F1
#
_cell.length_a   1.000
_cell.length_b   1.000
_cell.length_c   1.000
_cell.angle_alpha   90.00
_cell.angle_beta   90.00
_cell.angle_gamma   90.00
#
_symmetry.space_group_name_H-M   'P 1'
#
loop_
_entity.id
_entity.type
_entity.pdbx_description
1 polymer ?
#
loop_
_entity_poly.entity_id
_entity_poly.type
_entity_poly.pdbx_seq_one_letter_code
_entity_poly.pdbx_strand_id
1 'polypeptide(L)'
;MNKKKVNRSRAKTKIGDLKKERNQDVEGCQSSSLVDETKNVNHVSFIQQKIVEAEDKLEKLRKENRKKEMDLLMIKSIQNPAMLDNLTMDESIELKKMIDEKIKEIDTKIASLD
;
A
#
# COMPACT_ATOMS: atom_id res chain seq x y z
N MET A 1 -48.07 -21.36 57.13
CA MET A 1 -47.39 -20.62 56.04
C MET A 1 -46.83 -21.59 55.00
N ASN A 2 -47.14 -21.36 53.72
CA ASN A 2 -47.07 -22.37 52.66
C ASN A 2 -45.65 -22.43 52.01
N LYS A 3 -44.82 -23.39 52.43
CA LYS A 3 -43.42 -23.58 51.98
C LYS A 3 -43.25 -23.63 50.44
N LYS A 4 -44.30 -24.05 49.71
CA LYS A 4 -44.33 -24.14 48.23
C LYS A 4 -44.30 -22.76 47.53
N LYS A 5 -44.84 -21.71 48.17
CA LYS A 5 -44.81 -20.33 47.63
C LYS A 5 -43.42 -19.69 47.77
N VAL A 6 -42.73 -19.92 48.89
CA VAL A 6 -41.38 -19.38 49.17
C VAL A 6 -40.31 -19.99 48.25
N ASN A 7 -40.42 -21.27 47.92
CA ASN A 7 -39.48 -21.91 46.98
C ASN A 7 -39.69 -21.44 45.54
N ARG A 8 -40.93 -21.19 45.10
CA ARG A 8 -41.22 -20.64 43.77
C ARG A 8 -40.72 -19.21 43.61
N SER A 9 -40.81 -18.36 44.64
CA SER A 9 -40.26 -17.00 44.57
C SER A 9 -38.73 -17.01 44.48
N ARG A 10 -38.04 -17.81 45.30
CA ARG A 10 -36.57 -17.96 45.22
C ARG A 10 -36.07 -18.50 43.88
N ALA A 11 -36.79 -19.46 43.29
CA ALA A 11 -36.44 -19.98 41.96
C ALA A 11 -36.60 -18.92 40.87
N LYS A 12 -37.65 -18.09 40.93
CA LYS A 12 -37.86 -16.98 39.99
C LYS A 12 -36.78 -15.90 40.11
N THR A 13 -36.34 -15.58 41.32
CA THR A 13 -35.22 -14.65 41.57
C THR A 13 -33.93 -15.19 40.95
N LYS A 14 -33.55 -16.44 41.24
CA LYS A 14 -32.36 -17.08 40.67
C LYS A 14 -32.35 -17.13 39.13
N ILE A 15 -33.50 -17.36 38.50
CA ILE A 15 -33.61 -17.38 37.03
C ILE A 15 -33.45 -15.96 36.45
N GLY A 16 -33.93 -14.93 37.15
CA GLY A 16 -33.73 -13.53 36.76
C GLY A 16 -32.27 -13.13 36.84
N ASP A 17 -31.59 -13.51 37.92
CA ASP A 17 -30.17 -13.20 38.14
C ASP A 17 -29.28 -13.88 37.08
N LEU A 18 -29.50 -15.17 36.81
CA LEU A 18 -28.78 -15.91 35.76
C LEU A 18 -29.01 -15.36 34.34
N LYS A 19 -30.22 -14.85 34.06
CA LYS A 19 -30.49 -14.21 32.76
C LYS A 19 -29.74 -12.87 32.63
N LYS A 20 -29.60 -12.13 33.73
CA LYS A 20 -28.89 -10.86 33.75
C LYS A 20 -27.39 -11.07 33.55
N GLU A 21 -26.80 -12.05 34.24
CA GLU A 21 -25.39 -12.43 34.08
C GLU A 21 -25.09 -12.86 32.64
N ARG A 22 -25.87 -13.76 32.05
CA ARG A 22 -25.65 -14.19 30.66
C ARG A 22 -25.74 -13.05 29.64
N ASN A 23 -26.68 -12.12 29.83
CA ASN A 23 -26.81 -10.99 28.90
C ASN A 23 -25.59 -10.05 29.01
N GLN A 24 -25.10 -9.82 30.22
CA GLN A 24 -23.90 -9.02 30.46
C GLN A 24 -22.63 -9.67 29.89
N ASP A 25 -22.51 -10.99 30.01
CA ASP A 25 -21.40 -11.75 29.44
C ASP A 25 -21.42 -11.73 27.89
N VAL A 26 -22.62 -11.84 27.29
CA VAL A 26 -22.79 -11.77 25.83
C VAL A 26 -22.43 -10.39 25.29
N GLU A 27 -22.87 -9.31 25.95
CA GLU A 27 -22.48 -7.94 25.58
C GLU A 27 -20.96 -7.73 25.71
N GLY A 28 -20.34 -8.29 26.75
CA GLY A 28 -18.88 -8.23 26.95
C GLY A 28 -18.10 -8.92 25.82
N CYS A 29 -18.50 -10.15 25.47
CA CYS A 29 -17.87 -10.92 24.39
C CYS A 29 -18.04 -10.26 23.01
N GLN A 30 -19.21 -9.67 22.73
CA GLN A 30 -19.43 -8.93 21.49
C GLN A 30 -18.55 -7.67 21.42
N SER A 31 -18.47 -6.94 22.53
CA SER A 31 -17.63 -5.73 22.61
C SER A 31 -16.15 -6.04 22.40
N SER A 32 -15.64 -7.14 22.97
CA SER A 32 -14.24 -7.53 22.76
C SER A 32 -13.96 -7.95 21.32
N SER A 33 -14.85 -8.72 20.69
CA SER A 33 -14.72 -9.17 19.29
C SER A 33 -14.62 -7.98 18.33
N LEU A 34 -15.48 -6.97 18.50
CA LEU A 34 -15.48 -5.76 17.67
C LEU A 34 -14.20 -4.94 17.85
N VAL A 35 -13.66 -4.86 19.07
CA VAL A 35 -12.39 -4.18 19.35
C VAL A 35 -11.21 -4.91 18.69
N ASP A 36 -11.21 -6.24 18.70
CA ASP A 36 -10.15 -7.03 18.07
C ASP A 36 -10.24 -6.96 16.53
N GLU A 37 -11.44 -7.00 15.97
CA GLU A 37 -11.68 -6.80 14.54
C GLU A 37 -11.22 -5.41 14.07
N THR A 38 -11.59 -4.35 14.77
CA THR A 38 -11.20 -2.97 14.41
C THR A 38 -9.69 -2.76 14.50
N LYS A 39 -9.01 -3.30 15.52
CA LYS A 39 -7.55 -3.28 15.62
C LYS A 39 -6.90 -4.05 14.47
N ASN A 40 -7.39 -5.24 14.15
CA ASN A 40 -6.88 -6.04 13.05
C ASN A 40 -7.04 -5.34 11.70
N VAL A 41 -8.21 -4.74 11.44
CA VAL A 41 -8.46 -3.95 10.21
C VAL A 41 -7.47 -2.80 10.10
N ASN A 42 -7.14 -2.11 11.20
CA ASN A 42 -6.15 -1.04 11.20
C ASN A 42 -4.72 -1.54 10.91
N HIS A 43 -4.36 -2.75 11.34
CA HIS A 43 -3.07 -3.34 11.00
C HIS A 43 -2.99 -3.78 9.53
N VAL A 44 -4.06 -4.39 9.01
CA VAL A 44 -4.14 -4.81 7.60
C VAL A 44 -4.06 -3.59 6.68
N SER A 45 -4.81 -2.53 6.96
CA SER A 45 -4.79 -1.30 6.17
C SER A 45 -3.43 -0.62 6.21
N PHE A 46 -2.76 -0.60 7.36
CA PHE A 46 -1.39 -0.10 7.49
C PHE A 46 -0.40 -0.89 6.61
N ILE A 47 -0.47 -2.22 6.62
CA ILE A 47 0.41 -3.06 5.80
C ILE A 47 0.15 -2.82 4.31
N GLN A 48 -1.13 -2.76 3.89
CA GLN A 48 -1.49 -2.46 2.50
C GLN A 48 -0.96 -1.09 2.07
N GLN A 49 -1.11 -0.07 2.90
CA GLN A 49 -0.55 1.25 2.62
C GLN A 49 0.98 1.19 2.46
N LYS A 50 1.68 0.43 3.31
CA LYS A 50 3.13 0.28 3.22
C LYS A 50 3.58 -0.46 1.95
N ILE A 51 2.79 -1.42 1.48
CA ILE A 51 3.04 -2.10 0.19
C ILE A 51 2.96 -1.08 -0.94
N VAL A 52 1.87 -0.30 -1.01
CA VAL A 52 1.69 0.74 -2.05
C VAL A 52 2.82 1.77 -2.00
N GLU A 53 3.19 2.26 -0.81
CA GLU A 53 4.32 3.19 -0.65
C GLU A 53 5.65 2.60 -1.14
N ALA A 54 5.88 1.30 -0.95
CA ALA A 54 7.09 0.63 -1.40
C ALA A 54 7.09 0.40 -2.92
N GLU A 55 5.94 0.04 -3.49
CA GLU A 55 5.76 -0.10 -4.95
C GLU A 55 5.98 1.24 -5.66
N ASP A 56 5.43 2.33 -5.15
CA ASP A 56 5.65 3.67 -5.69
C ASP A 56 7.13 4.08 -5.67
N LYS A 57 7.83 3.76 -4.58
CA LYS A 57 9.28 4.02 -4.47
C LYS A 57 10.07 3.16 -5.45
N LEU A 58 9.72 1.88 -5.59
CA LEU A 58 10.36 0.98 -6.52
C LEU A 58 10.19 1.46 -7.96
N GLU A 59 9.00 1.90 -8.34
CA GLU A 59 8.72 2.40 -9.68
C GLU A 59 9.49 3.69 -9.99
N LYS A 60 9.62 4.60 -9.03
CA LYS A 60 10.47 5.79 -9.17
C LYS A 60 11.93 5.41 -9.39
N LEU A 61 12.47 4.49 -8.58
CA LEU A 61 13.84 4.02 -8.73
C LEU A 61 14.07 3.31 -10.06
N ARG A 62 13.11 2.52 -10.54
CA ARG A 62 13.19 1.88 -11.87
C ARG A 62 13.28 2.92 -12.98
N LYS A 63 12.43 3.95 -12.95
CA LYS A 63 12.47 5.05 -13.93
C LYS A 63 13.78 5.83 -13.87
N GLU A 64 14.26 6.13 -12.67
CA GLU A 64 15.55 6.82 -12.48
C GLU A 64 16.73 5.99 -12.99
N ASN A 65 16.77 4.69 -12.67
CA ASN A 65 17.80 3.79 -13.15
C ASN A 65 17.76 3.66 -14.67
N ARG A 66 16.57 3.51 -15.24
CA ARG A 66 16.39 3.41 -16.69
C ARG A 66 16.88 4.67 -17.41
N LYS A 67 16.57 5.84 -16.87
CA LYS A 67 17.10 7.11 -17.38
C LYS A 67 18.64 7.14 -17.35
N LYS A 68 19.26 6.72 -16.25
CA LYS A 68 20.72 6.66 -16.12
C LYS A 68 21.35 5.66 -17.11
N GLU A 69 20.73 4.51 -17.32
CA GLU A 69 21.17 3.51 -18.30
C GLU A 69 21.17 4.08 -19.71
N MET A 70 20.10 4.78 -20.09
CA MET A 70 19.99 5.42 -21.40
C MET A 70 20.96 6.59 -21.57
N ASP A 71 21.15 7.41 -20.54
CA ASP A 71 22.16 8.48 -20.55
C ASP A 71 23.58 7.89 -20.75
N LEU A 72 23.90 6.80 -20.05
CA LEU A 72 25.19 6.10 -20.21
C LEU A 72 25.34 5.49 -21.61
N LEU A 73 24.28 4.88 -22.14
CA LEU A 73 24.27 4.31 -23.47
C LEU A 73 24.50 5.39 -24.53
N MET A 74 23.83 6.54 -24.42
CA MET A 74 24.01 7.68 -25.32
C MET A 74 25.46 8.19 -25.31
N ILE A 75 26.08 8.30 -24.13
CA ILE A 75 27.50 8.72 -24.03
C ILE A 75 28.42 7.68 -24.67
N LYS A 76 28.19 6.40 -24.40
CA LYS A 76 29.01 5.31 -24.95
C LYS A 76 28.84 5.16 -26.46
N SER A 77 27.65 5.39 -27.01
CA SER A 77 27.38 5.27 -28.44
C SER A 77 28.06 6.36 -29.26
N ILE A 78 28.27 7.54 -28.68
CA ILE A 78 29.09 8.60 -29.31
C ILE A 78 30.53 8.13 -29.51
N GLN A 79 31.08 7.36 -28.58
CA GLN A 79 32.45 6.83 -28.67
C GLN A 79 32.53 5.55 -29.52
N ASN A 80 31.50 4.72 -29.46
CA ASN A 80 31.41 3.47 -30.19
C ASN A 80 29.97 3.24 -30.69
N PRO A 81 29.67 3.57 -31.96
CA PRO A 81 28.33 3.41 -32.53
C PRO A 81 27.79 1.97 -32.47
N ALA A 82 28.67 0.96 -32.49
CA ALA A 82 28.28 -0.45 -32.42
C ALA A 82 27.59 -0.82 -31.08
N MET A 83 27.64 0.04 -30.07
CA MET A 83 26.86 -0.11 -28.83
C MET A 83 25.34 -0.08 -29.07
N LEU A 84 24.89 0.49 -30.19
CA LEU A 84 23.48 0.56 -30.55
C LEU A 84 22.96 -0.72 -31.21
N ASP A 85 23.83 -1.57 -31.73
CA ASP A 85 23.46 -2.75 -32.52
C ASP A 85 22.67 -3.80 -31.73
N ASN A 86 22.83 -3.81 -30.40
CA ASN A 86 22.19 -4.78 -29.51
C ASN A 86 20.89 -4.26 -28.86
N LEU A 87 20.42 -3.07 -29.24
CA LEU A 87 19.21 -2.51 -28.66
C LEU A 87 17.98 -3.26 -29.17
N THR A 88 17.06 -3.54 -28.26
CA THR A 88 15.70 -3.90 -28.63
C THR A 88 15.01 -2.72 -29.33
N MET A 89 13.92 -3.00 -30.03
CA MET A 89 13.12 -1.95 -30.67
C MET A 89 12.60 -0.94 -29.64
N ASP A 90 12.14 -1.43 -28.49
CA ASP A 90 11.62 -0.58 -27.41
C ASP A 90 12.72 0.32 -26.82
N GLU A 91 13.91 -0.23 -26.59
CA GLU A 91 15.09 0.54 -26.18
C GLU A 91 15.48 1.60 -27.20
N SER A 92 15.39 1.28 -28.49
CA SER A 92 15.70 2.22 -29.58
C SER A 92 14.69 3.38 -29.63
N ILE A 93 13.40 3.09 -29.45
CA ILE A 93 12.35 4.12 -29.37
C ILE A 93 12.56 5.01 -28.15
N GLU A 94 12.86 4.41 -27.00
CA GLU A 94 13.11 5.13 -25.75
C GLU A 94 14.34 6.05 -25.86
N LEU A 95 15.45 5.52 -26.38
CA LEU A 95 16.67 6.29 -26.62
C LEU A 95 16.44 7.45 -27.57
N LYS A 96 15.71 7.23 -28.68
CA LYS A 96 15.35 8.30 -29.61
C LYS A 96 14.59 9.42 -28.90
N LYS A 97 13.58 9.08 -28.09
CA LYS A 97 12.79 10.06 -27.34
C LYS A 97 13.68 10.88 -26.39
N MET A 98 14.59 10.23 -25.68
CA MET A 98 15.52 10.92 -24.78
C MET A 98 16.48 11.85 -25.51
N ILE A 99 17.00 11.45 -26.67
CA ILE A 99 17.84 12.30 -27.52
C ILE A 99 17.05 13.54 -27.98
N ASP A 100 15.81 13.34 -28.46
CA ASP A 100 14.93 14.44 -28.90
C ASP A 100 14.68 15.45 -27.76
N GLU A 101 14.46 14.96 -26.52
CA GLU A 101 14.30 15.80 -25.33
C GLU A 101 15.59 16.58 -24.99
N LYS A 102 16.75 15.94 -25.09
CA LYS A 102 18.05 16.57 -24.82
C LYS A 102 18.40 17.65 -25.85
N ILE A 103 18.14 17.41 -27.13
CA ILE A 103 18.36 18.40 -28.18
C ILE A 103 17.49 19.63 -27.91
N LYS A 104 16.19 19.44 -27.61
CA LYS A 104 15.29 20.55 -27.26
C LYS A 104 15.77 21.34 -26.04
N GLU A 105 16.28 20.65 -25.01
CA GLU A 105 16.83 21.29 -23.82
C GLU A 105 18.06 22.16 -24.18
N ILE A 106 18.93 21.65 -25.05
CA ILE A 106 20.10 22.39 -25.55
C ILE A 106 19.66 23.61 -26.36
N ASP A 107 18.75 23.44 -27.32
CA ASP A 107 18.22 24.54 -28.15
C ASP A 107 17.61 25.65 -27.28
N THR A 108 16.84 25.27 -26.26
CA THR A 108 16.25 26.22 -25.30
C THR A 108 17.32 26.99 -24.54
N LYS A 109 18.39 26.31 -24.10
CA LYS A 109 19.51 26.95 -23.39
C LYS A 109 20.28 27.90 -24.32
N ILE A 110 20.56 27.49 -25.55
CA ILE A 110 21.21 28.33 -26.56
C ILE A 110 20.38 29.60 -26.81
N ALA A 111 19.07 29.45 -27.04
CA ALA A 111 18.17 30.59 -27.26
C ALA A 111 18.06 31.54 -26.05
N SER A 112 18.37 31.06 -24.83
CA SER A 112 18.40 31.91 -23.62
C SER A 112 19.72 32.66 -23.42
N LEU A 113 20.73 32.39 -24.25
CA LEU A 113 22.04 33.06 -24.22
C LEU A 113 22.16 34.20 -25.25
N ASP A 114 21.23 34.28 -26.20
CA ASP A 114 21.08 35.38 -27.17
C ASP A 114 20.23 36.53 -26.60
#